data_AF-A0AAD6FVP5-F1
#
_entry.id   AF-A0AAD6FVP5-F1
#
_cell.length_a   1.000
_cell.length_b   1.000
_cell.length_c   1.000
_cell.angle_alpha   90.00
_cell.angle_beta   90.00
_cell.angle_gamma   90.00
#
_symmetry.space_group_name_H-M   'P 1'
#
loop_
_entity.id
_entity.type
_entity.pdbx_description
1 polymer ?
#
loop_
_entity_poly.entity_id
_entity_poly.type
_entity_poly.pdbx_seq_one_letter_code
_entity_poly.pdbx_strand_id
1 'polypeptide(L)'
;MHPKEEGFTWLSSDGTRASRIDYILARDSPPTDARLTPVFFSDHAMLSCTLSLSHSVTTGRGLWKLNCSLLEDRELVRQYREHYKEWQTLQDSFDTHAEWWEMLKRRTQTFFKQAEELIHPDQACAVPGRKITDSLLLIRDTICHARDRNFRLVVLNLDFENAFDRVSHQYLFQDAGLD
;
A
#
# COMPACT_ATOMS: atom_id res chain seq x y z
N MET A 1 -12.62 24.34 -7.06
CA MET A 1 -11.46 23.50 -7.45
C MET A 1 -11.66 22.99 -8.86
N HIS A 2 -11.06 23.67 -9.82
CA HIS A 2 -10.75 23.35 -11.22
C HIS A 2 -11.22 22.00 -11.81
N PRO A 3 -12.52 21.64 -11.82
CA PRO A 3 -12.97 20.35 -12.32
C PRO A 3 -13.19 20.38 -13.84
N LYS A 4 -13.12 21.58 -14.41
CA LYS A 4 -13.41 21.92 -15.80
C LYS A 4 -12.30 22.79 -16.42
N GLU A 5 -11.24 23.09 -15.66
CA GLU A 5 -10.13 23.89 -16.17
C GLU A 5 -9.10 22.97 -16.78
N GLU A 6 -8.83 23.19 -18.07
CA GLU A 6 -7.81 22.50 -18.82
C GLU A 6 -6.41 22.90 -18.31
N GLY A 7 -5.48 21.95 -18.37
CA GLY A 7 -4.12 22.14 -17.86
C GLY A 7 -3.43 20.79 -17.63
N PHE A 8 -2.11 20.81 -17.65
CA PHE A 8 -1.28 19.63 -17.49
C PHE A 8 -0.60 19.68 -16.13
N THR A 9 -0.42 18.52 -15.51
CA THR A 9 0.36 18.38 -14.27
C THR A 9 1.69 17.71 -14.53
N TRP A 10 1.88 17.12 -15.71
CA TRP A 10 3.12 16.54 -16.17
C TRP A 10 3.42 16.96 -17.61
N LEU A 11 4.70 17.16 -17.90
CA LEU A 11 5.26 17.44 -19.21
C LEU A 11 6.41 16.47 -19.47
N SER A 12 6.58 15.97 -20.69
CA SER A 12 7.78 15.19 -21.00
C SER A 12 9.02 16.07 -20.98
N SER A 13 10.18 15.45 -20.74
CA SER A 13 11.49 16.13 -20.70
C SER A 13 11.86 16.84 -22.01
N ASP A 14 11.33 16.38 -23.14
CA ASP A 14 11.45 17.00 -24.47
C ASP A 14 10.32 17.98 -24.80
N GLY A 15 9.35 18.17 -23.90
CA GLY A 15 8.19 19.05 -24.05
C GLY A 15 7.16 18.60 -25.09
N THR A 16 7.30 17.41 -25.68
CA THR A 16 6.43 16.93 -26.76
C THR A 16 5.12 16.33 -26.28
N ARG A 17 5.05 15.90 -25.02
CA ARG A 17 3.88 15.27 -24.41
C ARG A 17 3.53 15.99 -23.13
N ALA A 18 2.24 16.05 -22.85
CA ALA A 18 1.73 16.61 -21.60
C ALA A 18 0.52 15.79 -21.16
N SER A 19 0.39 15.59 -19.85
CA SER A 19 -0.75 14.86 -19.29
C SER A 19 -1.13 15.42 -17.94
N ARG A 20 -2.34 15.10 -17.50
CA ARG A 20 -2.82 15.40 -16.14
C ARG A 20 -2.92 14.07 -15.42
N ILE A 21 -2.00 13.82 -14.50
CA ILE A 21 -1.89 12.54 -13.79
C ILE A 21 -1.88 12.69 -12.26
N ASP A 22 -1.80 13.93 -11.79
CA ASP A 22 -1.81 14.28 -10.36
C ASP A 22 -3.21 14.70 -9.94
N TYR A 23 -3.80 13.94 -9.01
CA TYR A 23 -5.18 14.13 -8.56
C TYR A 23 -5.29 14.04 -7.04
N ILE A 24 -6.13 14.92 -6.47
CA ILE A 24 -6.56 14.83 -5.08
C ILE A 24 -8.08 14.63 -5.09
N LEU A 25 -8.53 13.47 -4.64
CA LEU A 25 -9.94 13.10 -4.59
C LEU A 25 -10.39 13.02 -3.14
N ALA A 26 -11.33 13.87 -2.74
CA ALA A 26 -11.88 13.91 -1.40
C ALA A 26 -13.40 14.01 -1.44
N ARG A 27 -14.08 13.14 -0.68
CA ARG A 27 -15.55 13.12 -0.59
C ARG A 27 -16.08 14.06 0.49
N ASP A 28 -15.55 13.91 1.70
CA ASP A 28 -16.13 14.50 2.92
C ASP A 28 -15.18 15.52 3.60
N SER A 29 -14.10 15.88 2.91
CA SER A 29 -13.13 16.90 3.31
C SER A 29 -12.63 17.63 2.06
N PRO A 30 -13.49 18.45 1.42
CA PRO A 30 -13.18 19.07 0.14
C PRO A 30 -11.92 19.96 0.30
N PRO A 31 -10.88 19.77 -0.54
CA PRO A 31 -9.71 20.62 -0.47
C PRO A 31 -10.04 22.09 -0.76
N THR A 32 -9.40 22.97 -0.02
CA THR A 32 -9.46 24.42 -0.20
C THR A 32 -8.14 24.94 -0.74
N ASP A 33 -8.15 26.09 -1.41
CA ASP A 33 -6.95 26.75 -1.94
C ASP A 33 -6.06 25.84 -2.82
N ALA A 34 -6.68 25.03 -3.69
CA ALA A 34 -5.92 24.19 -4.62
C ALA A 34 -5.20 25.06 -5.67
N ARG A 35 -3.88 24.87 -5.82
CA ARG A 35 -3.03 25.60 -6.75
C ARG A 35 -2.09 24.65 -7.47
N LEU A 36 -1.91 24.90 -8.77
CA LEU A 36 -0.85 24.29 -9.58
C LEU A 36 0.26 25.31 -9.74
N THR A 37 1.46 24.97 -9.27
CA THR A 37 2.64 25.83 -9.36
C THR A 37 3.71 25.10 -10.17
N PRO A 38 4.11 25.64 -11.34
CA PRO A 38 5.25 25.10 -12.08
C PRO A 38 6.51 25.14 -11.21
N VAL A 39 7.27 24.06 -11.21
CA VAL A 39 8.55 23.96 -10.51
C VAL A 39 9.65 23.66 -11.52
N PHE A 40 10.83 24.27 -11.34
CA PHE A 40 11.93 24.17 -12.31
C PHE A 40 12.72 22.86 -12.20
N PHE A 41 12.54 22.13 -11.10
CA PHE A 41 13.33 20.95 -10.76
C PHE A 41 12.57 19.64 -11.01
N SER A 42 11.33 19.71 -11.50
CA SER A 42 10.52 18.53 -11.82
C SER A 42 9.76 18.77 -13.11
N ASP A 43 9.53 17.68 -13.84
CA ASP A 43 8.66 17.59 -14.99
C ASP A 43 7.16 17.53 -14.60
N HIS A 44 6.87 17.50 -13.30
CA HIS A 44 5.55 17.71 -12.73
C HIS A 44 5.34 19.14 -12.22
N ALA A 45 4.12 19.65 -12.34
CA ALA A 45 3.67 20.85 -11.64
C ALA A 45 3.27 20.50 -10.21
N MET A 46 3.72 21.29 -9.24
CA MET A 46 3.36 21.10 -7.84
C MET A 46 1.87 21.37 -7.63
N LEU A 47 1.14 20.39 -7.12
CA LEU A 47 -0.25 20.53 -6.67
C LEU A 47 -0.28 20.74 -5.15
N SER A 48 -0.64 21.96 -4.72
CA SER A 48 -0.80 22.31 -3.31
C SER A 48 -2.27 22.56 -2.97
N CYS A 49 -2.77 22.05 -1.85
CA CYS A 49 -4.10 22.41 -1.33
C CYS A 49 -4.15 22.23 0.20
N THR A 50 -5.16 22.81 0.84
CA THR A 50 -5.44 22.63 2.26
C THR A 50 -6.59 21.65 2.47
N LEU A 51 -6.40 20.64 3.31
CA LEU A 51 -7.41 19.64 3.66
C LEU A 51 -7.79 19.76 5.15
N SER A 52 -9.05 20.05 5.44
CA SER A 52 -9.57 20.01 6.80
C SER A 52 -10.02 18.60 7.17
N LEU A 53 -9.16 17.85 7.86
CA LEU A 53 -9.46 16.48 8.25
C LEU A 53 -10.30 16.40 9.53
N SER A 54 -11.20 15.41 9.53
CA SER A 54 -11.90 14.90 10.70
C SER A 54 -10.97 14.55 11.88
N HIS A 55 -11.16 15.03 13.12
CA HIS A 55 -10.37 14.60 14.31
C HIS A 55 -10.50 13.10 14.69
N SER A 56 -11.04 12.27 13.80
CA SER A 56 -11.17 10.82 13.97
C SER A 56 -10.71 10.10 12.70
N VAL A 57 -9.44 10.25 12.34
CA VAL A 57 -8.79 9.28 11.44
C VAL A 57 -8.53 8.03 12.26
N THR A 58 -9.54 7.15 12.37
CA THR A 58 -9.30 5.81 12.89
C THR A 58 -8.87 4.94 11.73
N THR A 59 -7.57 4.66 11.62
CA THR A 59 -7.12 3.47 10.90
C THR A 59 -7.79 2.26 11.56
N GLY A 60 -8.82 1.72 10.91
CA GLY A 60 -9.45 0.49 11.37
C GLY A 60 -8.42 -0.64 11.39
N ARG A 61 -8.61 -1.64 12.26
CA ARG A 61 -7.90 -2.92 12.08
C ARG A 61 -8.45 -3.56 10.79
N GLY A 62 -7.78 -3.31 9.67
CA GLY A 62 -8.10 -3.95 8.41
C GLY A 62 -8.15 -5.48 8.57
N LEU A 63 -8.96 -6.14 7.75
CA LEU A 63 -8.97 -7.59 7.70
C LEU A 63 -7.60 -8.04 7.17
N TRP A 64 -6.84 -8.78 7.98
CA TRP A 64 -5.58 -9.35 7.50
C TRP A 64 -5.86 -10.43 6.48
N LYS A 65 -5.20 -10.33 5.33
CA LYS A 65 -5.25 -11.30 4.24
C LYS A 65 -3.80 -11.72 3.96
N LEU A 66 -3.57 -13.03 3.95
CA LEU A 66 -2.25 -13.58 3.63
C LEU A 66 -1.83 -13.16 2.21
N ASN A 67 -0.61 -12.64 2.08
CA ASN A 67 0.04 -12.54 0.80
C ASN A 67 0.38 -13.93 0.24
N CYS A 68 -0.43 -14.45 -0.68
CA CYS A 68 -0.19 -15.77 -1.26
C CYS A 68 1.11 -15.89 -2.07
N SER A 69 1.75 -14.79 -2.49
CA SER A 69 3.05 -14.87 -3.18
C SER A 69 4.15 -15.38 -2.23
N LEU A 70 3.99 -15.24 -0.91
CA LEU A 70 4.88 -15.84 0.08
C LEU A 70 4.90 -17.37 0.03
N LEU A 71 3.86 -17.98 -0.54
CA LEU A 71 3.80 -19.44 -0.69
C LEU A 71 4.65 -19.95 -1.85
N GLU A 72 5.22 -19.05 -2.68
CA GLU A 72 6.17 -19.40 -3.73
C GLU A 72 7.60 -19.56 -3.19
N ASP A 73 7.90 -18.94 -2.04
CA ASP A 73 9.18 -19.09 -1.35
C ASP A 73 9.25 -20.48 -0.68
N ARG A 74 10.06 -21.35 -1.26
CA ARG A 74 10.23 -22.74 -0.80
C ARG A 74 10.78 -22.82 0.61
N GLU A 75 11.65 -21.90 0.99
CA GLU A 75 12.31 -21.90 2.29
C GLU A 75 11.34 -21.39 3.37
N LEU A 76 10.60 -20.33 3.08
CA LEU A 76 9.54 -19.85 3.97
C LEU A 76 8.44 -20.91 4.18
N VAL A 77 8.02 -21.59 3.11
CA VAL A 77 7.03 -22.68 3.21
C VAL A 77 7.58 -23.87 3.99
N ARG A 78 8.87 -24.19 3.85
CA ARG A 78 9.52 -25.25 4.64
C ARG A 78 9.47 -24.92 6.13
N GLN A 79 9.88 -23.71 6.51
CA GLN A 79 9.87 -23.22 7.89
C GLN A 79 8.44 -23.20 8.47
N TYR A 80 7.47 -22.72 7.71
CA TYR A 80 6.06 -22.75 8.13
C TYR A 80 5.58 -24.18 8.42
N ARG A 81 5.92 -25.14 7.57
CA ARG A 81 5.54 -26.56 7.77
C ARG A 81 6.17 -27.17 9.01
N GLU A 82 7.40 -26.78 9.35
CA GLU A 82 8.07 -27.22 10.57
C GLU A 82 7.35 -26.68 11.81
N HIS A 83 7.09 -25.38 11.85
CA HIS A 83 6.31 -24.78 12.94
C HIS A 83 4.88 -25.35 13.04
N TYR A 84 4.22 -25.60 11.91
CA TYR A 84 2.89 -26.20 11.91
C TYR A 84 2.90 -27.57 12.61
N LYS A 85 3.91 -28.41 12.33
CA LYS A 85 4.06 -29.71 13.01
C LYS A 85 4.24 -29.54 14.53
N GLU A 86 5.05 -28.59 14.96
CA GLU A 86 5.21 -28.27 16.39
C GLU A 86 3.89 -27.79 17.03
N TRP A 87 3.04 -27.07 16.28
CA TRP A 87 1.76 -26.61 16.81
C TRP A 87 0.69 -27.70 16.82
N GLN A 88 0.80 -28.70 15.95
CA GLN A 88 -0.05 -29.88 15.98
C GLN A 88 0.16 -30.69 17.27
N THR A 89 1.40 -30.78 17.78
CA THR A 89 1.65 -31.50 19.04
C THR A 89 0.99 -30.83 20.26
N LEU A 90 0.60 -29.56 20.14
CA LEU A 90 -0.11 -28.84 21.19
C LEU A 90 -1.63 -29.06 21.15
N GLN A 91 -2.16 -29.78 20.16
CA GLN A 91 -3.60 -29.95 19.99
C GLN A 91 -4.27 -30.56 21.24
N ASP A 92 -3.63 -31.55 21.85
CA ASP A 92 -4.15 -32.23 23.04
C ASP A 92 -4.11 -31.37 24.32
N SER A 93 -3.44 -30.20 24.28
CA SER A 93 -3.41 -29.25 25.40
C SER A 93 -4.58 -28.26 25.43
N PHE A 94 -5.50 -28.34 24.47
CA PHE A 94 -6.69 -27.48 24.41
C PHE A 94 -7.96 -28.29 24.71
N ASP A 95 -8.85 -27.71 25.51
CA ASP A 95 -10.12 -28.32 25.89
C ASP A 95 -11.05 -28.47 24.67
N THR A 96 -10.94 -27.57 23.70
CA THR A 96 -11.75 -27.60 22.48
C THR A 96 -10.92 -27.40 21.22
N HIS A 97 -11.37 -28.04 20.13
CA HIS A 97 -10.80 -27.83 18.80
C HIS A 97 -10.94 -26.36 18.33
N ALA A 98 -11.95 -25.63 18.81
CA ALA A 98 -12.15 -24.22 18.47
C ALA A 98 -11.03 -23.33 19.05
N GLU A 99 -10.65 -23.55 20.31
CA GLU A 99 -9.56 -22.79 20.95
C GLU A 99 -8.21 -23.10 20.31
N TRP A 100 -7.96 -24.37 19.99
CA TRP A 100 -6.79 -24.76 19.20
C TRP A 100 -6.78 -24.07 17.84
N TRP A 101 -7.92 -24.03 17.15
CA TRP A 101 -8.06 -23.36 15.85
C TRP A 101 -7.81 -21.85 15.93
N GLU A 102 -8.26 -21.18 16.99
CA GLU A 102 -7.95 -19.76 17.23
C GLU A 102 -6.46 -19.53 17.48
N MET A 103 -5.81 -20.40 18.26
CA MET A 103 -4.36 -20.34 18.48
C MET A 103 -3.61 -20.51 17.17
N LEU A 104 -3.96 -21.53 16.39
CA LEU A 104 -3.33 -21.82 15.11
C LEU A 104 -3.47 -20.66 14.13
N LYS A 105 -4.66 -20.07 14.01
CA LYS A 105 -4.91 -18.88 13.18
C LYS A 105 -4.00 -17.72 13.58
N ARG A 106 -3.87 -17.43 14.88
CA ARG A 106 -2.98 -16.36 15.38
C ARG A 106 -1.52 -16.65 15.06
N ARG A 107 -1.03 -17.86 15.31
CA ARG A 107 0.37 -18.21 15.04
C ARG A 107 0.71 -18.16 13.56
N THR A 108 -0.20 -18.66 12.72
CA THR A 108 -0.10 -18.56 11.25
C THR A 108 -0.02 -17.11 10.80
N GLN A 109 -0.93 -16.26 11.32
CA GLN A 109 -0.93 -14.84 11.01
C GLN A 109 0.37 -14.15 11.43
N THR A 110 0.88 -14.42 12.63
CA THR A 110 2.13 -13.82 13.12
C THR A 110 3.33 -14.24 12.28
N PHE A 111 3.45 -15.53 11.95
CA PHE A 111 4.54 -16.06 11.14
C PHE A 111 4.61 -15.36 9.78
N PHE A 112 3.48 -15.32 9.06
CA PHE A 112 3.47 -14.69 7.73
C PHE A 112 3.59 -13.18 7.80
N LYS A 113 3.09 -12.51 8.84
CA LYS A 113 3.32 -11.07 9.02
C LYS A 113 4.79 -10.71 9.17
N GLN A 114 5.57 -11.52 9.90
CA GLN A 114 7.02 -11.33 10.02
C GLN A 114 7.72 -11.47 8.66
N ALA A 115 7.23 -12.36 7.80
CA ALA A 115 7.73 -12.47 6.42
C ALA A 115 7.23 -11.34 5.50
N GLU A 116 6.03 -10.78 5.77
CA GLU A 116 5.45 -9.63 5.05
C GLU A 116 6.13 -8.30 5.38
N GLU A 117 6.91 -8.19 6.46
CA GLU A 117 7.63 -6.95 6.81
C GLU A 117 8.62 -6.49 5.71
N LEU A 118 9.04 -7.39 4.83
CA LEU A 118 9.90 -7.08 3.67
C LEU A 118 9.12 -6.58 2.43
N ILE A 119 7.87 -7.02 2.24
CA ILE A 119 7.02 -6.64 1.10
C ILE A 119 5.58 -6.50 1.59
N HIS A 120 5.11 -5.27 1.70
CA HIS A 120 3.76 -4.98 2.19
C HIS A 120 2.68 -5.73 1.36
N PRO A 121 1.58 -6.24 1.97
CA PRO A 121 0.51 -6.95 1.26
C PRO A 121 -0.07 -6.18 0.06
N ASP A 122 -0.09 -4.85 0.14
CA ASP A 122 -0.63 -3.98 -0.90
C ASP A 122 0.41 -3.54 -1.96
N GLN A 123 1.68 -3.94 -1.85
CA GLN A 123 2.73 -3.60 -2.82
C GLN A 123 2.57 -4.41 -4.12
N ALA A 124 1.89 -3.87 -5.13
CA ALA A 124 1.72 -4.60 -6.39
C ALA A 124 2.95 -4.54 -7.32
N CYS A 125 3.74 -3.46 -7.27
CA CYS A 125 4.85 -3.25 -8.19
C CYS A 125 6.04 -4.17 -7.88
N ALA A 126 6.64 -4.75 -8.93
CA ALA A 126 7.80 -5.64 -8.87
C ALA A 126 7.61 -6.93 -8.04
N VAL A 127 6.36 -7.32 -7.72
CA VAL A 127 6.06 -8.57 -7.02
C VAL A 127 5.45 -9.59 -7.99
N PRO A 128 6.08 -10.75 -8.22
CA PRO A 128 5.54 -11.80 -9.08
C PRO A 128 4.11 -12.19 -8.69
N GLY A 129 3.27 -12.42 -9.70
CA GLY A 129 1.87 -12.82 -9.51
C GLY A 129 0.90 -11.70 -9.13
N ARG A 130 1.39 -10.52 -8.72
CA ARG A 130 0.55 -9.33 -8.48
C ARG A 130 0.42 -8.50 -9.75
N LYS A 131 -0.78 -7.97 -10.01
CA LYS A 131 -1.06 -7.14 -11.18
C LYS A 131 -1.52 -5.77 -10.73
N ILE A 132 -1.30 -4.76 -11.58
CA ILE A 132 -1.84 -3.41 -11.38
C ILE A 132 -3.36 -3.41 -11.19
N THR A 133 -4.05 -4.40 -11.78
CA THR A 133 -5.49 -4.61 -11.59
C THR A 133 -5.88 -4.86 -10.14
N ASP A 134 -5.01 -5.47 -9.33
CA ASP A 134 -5.27 -5.74 -7.92
C ASP A 134 -5.30 -4.43 -7.11
N SER A 135 -4.36 -3.52 -7.38
CA SER A 135 -4.36 -2.16 -6.79
C SER A 135 -5.58 -1.36 -7.23
N LEU A 136 -5.99 -1.47 -8.50
CA LEU A 136 -7.20 -0.80 -8.99
C LEU A 136 -8.46 -1.32 -8.31
N LEU A 137 -8.58 -2.64 -8.12
CA LEU A 137 -9.69 -3.25 -7.38
C LEU A 137 -9.69 -2.82 -5.91
N LEU A 138 -8.53 -2.77 -5.26
CA LEU A 138 -8.41 -2.32 -3.88
C LEU A 138 -8.87 -0.87 -3.70
N ILE A 139 -8.43 0.05 -4.57
CA ILE A 139 -8.87 1.45 -4.55
C ILE A 139 -10.38 1.54 -4.77
N ARG A 140 -10.90 0.82 -5.79
CA ARG A 140 -12.35 0.80 -6.09
C ARG A 140 -13.16 0.31 -4.91
N ASP A 141 -12.78 -0.82 -4.32
CA ASP A 141 -13.50 -1.45 -3.23
C ASP A 141 -13.41 -0.59 -1.95
N THR A 142 -12.29 0.09 -1.72
CA THR A 142 -12.14 1.06 -0.62
C THR A 142 -13.10 2.25 -0.79
N ILE A 143 -13.21 2.79 -2.02
CA ILE A 143 -14.17 3.87 -2.35
C ILE A 143 -15.62 3.40 -2.15
N CYS A 144 -15.96 2.21 -2.67
CA CYS A 144 -17.29 1.61 -2.48
C CYS A 144 -17.60 1.41 -1.00
N HIS A 145 -16.65 0.86 -0.24
CA HIS A 145 -16.82 0.62 1.18
C HIS A 145 -17.03 1.92 1.97
N ALA A 146 -16.27 2.97 1.67
CA ALA A 146 -16.44 4.30 2.25
C ALA A 146 -17.82 4.89 1.96
N ARG A 147 -18.30 4.74 0.72
CA ARG A 147 -19.64 5.16 0.33
C ARG A 147 -20.73 4.41 1.11
N ASP A 148 -20.64 3.08 1.17
CA ASP A 148 -21.68 2.22 1.75
C ASP A 148 -21.75 2.34 3.28
N ARG A 149 -20.61 2.55 3.94
CA ARG A 149 -20.49 2.76 5.39
C ARG A 149 -20.61 4.23 5.81
N ASN A 150 -20.69 5.14 4.84
CA ASN A 150 -20.73 6.58 5.03
C ASN A 150 -19.61 7.13 5.94
N PHE A 151 -18.36 6.67 5.73
CA PHE A 151 -17.19 7.27 6.40
C PHE A 151 -16.35 8.07 5.41
N ARG A 152 -15.58 9.02 5.97
CA ARG A 152 -14.80 9.98 5.20
C ARG A 152 -13.56 9.33 4.59
N LEU A 153 -13.39 9.47 3.28
CA LEU A 153 -12.23 8.96 2.54
C LEU A 153 -11.57 10.08 1.73
N VAL A 154 -10.24 10.10 1.78
CA VAL A 154 -9.36 10.87 0.90
C VAL A 154 -8.43 9.88 0.22
N VAL A 155 -8.31 9.97 -1.10
CA VAL A 155 -7.36 9.19 -1.89
C VAL A 155 -6.29 10.16 -2.43
N LEU A 156 -5.03 9.86 -2.10
CA LEU A 156 -3.86 10.62 -2.53
C LEU A 156 -3.05 9.78 -3.52
N ASN A 157 -2.75 10.34 -4.69
CA ASN A 157 -1.77 9.78 -5.60
C ASN A 157 -0.40 10.43 -5.33
N LEU A 158 0.62 9.62 -5.07
CA LEU A 158 1.98 10.07 -4.76
C LEU A 158 2.94 9.43 -5.75
N ASP A 159 3.85 10.22 -6.30
CA ASP A 159 4.91 9.74 -7.18
C ASP A 159 6.27 10.32 -6.79
N PHE A 160 7.34 9.56 -7.04
CA PHE A 160 8.71 9.96 -6.70
C PHE A 160 9.48 10.33 -7.96
N GLU A 161 10.01 11.56 -7.99
CA GLU A 161 10.80 12.05 -9.11
C GLU A 161 12.10 11.23 -9.28
N ASN A 162 12.28 10.61 -10.43
CA ASN A 162 13.46 9.82 -10.78
C ASN A 162 13.84 8.82 -9.66
N ALA A 163 12.84 8.08 -9.17
CA ALA A 163 12.94 7.24 -7.97
C ALA A 163 14.12 6.26 -8.00
N PHE A 164 14.55 5.76 -9.17
CA PHE A 164 15.69 4.85 -9.29
C PHE A 164 17.03 5.60 -9.26
N ASP A 165 17.13 6.78 -9.85
CA ASP A 165 18.38 7.55 -9.96
C ASP A 165 18.74 8.29 -8.66
N ARG A 166 17.74 8.56 -7.82
CA ARG A 166 17.90 9.36 -6.59
C ARG A 166 18.08 8.54 -5.32
N VAL A 167 18.16 7.22 -5.42
CA VAL A 167 18.47 6.35 -4.26
C VAL A 167 19.96 6.43 -3.96
N SER A 168 20.31 6.74 -2.71
CA SER A 168 21.69 6.76 -2.26
C SER A 168 22.31 5.36 -2.34
N HIS A 169 23.42 5.22 -3.06
CA HIS A 169 24.16 3.95 -3.12
C HIS A 169 24.66 3.49 -1.76
N GLN A 170 25.06 4.42 -0.88
CA GLN A 170 25.50 4.08 0.47
C GLN A 170 24.36 3.42 1.27
N TYR A 171 23.15 3.97 1.15
CA TYR A 171 21.97 3.38 1.77
C TYR A 171 21.69 1.99 1.19
N LEU A 172 21.80 1.83 -0.13
CA LEU A 172 21.55 0.56 -0.81
C LEU A 172 22.56 -0.53 -0.43
N PHE A 173 23.84 -0.20 -0.26
CA PHE A 173 24.87 -1.16 0.16
C PHE A 173 24.78 -1.55 1.64
N GLN A 174 24.44 -0.59 2.51
CA GLN A 174 24.16 -0.88 3.93
C GLN A 174 22.97 -1.83 4.08
N ASP A 175 21.89 -1.59 3.33
CA ASP A 175 20.68 -2.43 3.36
C ASP A 175 20.94 -3.83 2.75
N ALA A 176 21.75 -3.90 1.69
CA ALA A 176 22.15 -5.17 1.06
C ALA A 176 23.20 -5.97 1.86
N GLY A 177 23.72 -5.42 2.96
CA GLY A 177 24.79 -6.05 3.75
C GLY A 177 26.12 -6.17 2.99
N LEU A 178 26.41 -5.23 2.10
CA LEU A 178 27.58 -5.17 1.21
C LEU A 178 28.60 -4.10 1.66
N ASP A 179 28.85 -3.99 2.96
CA ASP A 179 29.90 -3.14 3.54
C ASP A 179 31.22 -3.89 3.76
#